data_AF-A0A8X6R377-F1
#
_entry.id   AF-A0A8X6R377-F1
#
_cell.length_a   1.000
_cell.length_b   1.000
_cell.length_c   1.000
_cell.angle_alpha   90.00
_cell.angle_beta   90.00
_cell.angle_gamma   90.00
#
_symmetry.space_group_name_H-M   'P 1'
#
loop_
_entity.id
_entity.type
_entity.pdbx_description
1 polymer ?
#
loop_
_entity_poly.entity_id
_entity_poly.type
_entity_poly.pdbx_seq_one_letter_code
_entity_poly.pdbx_strand_id
1 'polypeptide(L)'
;MAYLLKVKKDDMIEIARELGIEAQNNFTKVEIMNRIIQSELYEDEIVKAVMEGVLEEKREKMAFEKRRQIREFELERMRLANITDRTSVSSENLEGQGVNRRVNLKDLVPKFDPKNADKNLFFEIFERQAKEEKVAEERWVSQLIPLLPMEIVELVVKEPPEKGDNYPHIKNLL
;
A
#
# COMPACT_ATOMS: atom_id res chain seq x y z
N MET A 1 -26.69 -3.78 16.39
CA MET A 1 -26.83 -5.02 15.59
C MET A 1 -26.42 -4.93 14.10
N ALA A 2 -27.01 -4.08 13.24
CA ALA A 2 -26.70 -4.08 11.79
C ALA A 2 -25.23 -3.75 11.42
N TYR A 3 -24.47 -3.17 12.34
CA TYR A 3 -23.05 -2.89 12.16
C TYR A 3 -22.19 -4.16 12.10
N LEU A 4 -22.56 -5.25 12.81
CA LEU A 4 -21.82 -6.53 12.81
C LEU A 4 -21.88 -7.21 11.43
N LEU A 5 -22.93 -6.96 10.65
CA LEU A 5 -23.05 -7.46 9.27
C LEU A 5 -22.01 -6.86 8.33
N LYS A 6 -21.46 -5.69 8.63
CA LYS A 6 -20.43 -5.02 7.81
C LYS A 6 -19.01 -5.48 8.12
N VAL A 7 -18.80 -6.16 9.25
CA VAL A 7 -17.48 -6.62 9.72
C VAL A 7 -17.07 -7.89 8.99
N LYS A 8 -15.78 -8.06 8.65
CA LYS A 8 -15.29 -9.32 8.05
C LYS A 8 -15.31 -10.44 9.09
N LYS A 9 -15.32 -11.70 8.66
CA LYS A 9 -15.34 -12.84 9.58
C LYS A 9 -14.15 -12.79 10.56
N ASP A 10 -12.95 -12.52 10.04
CA ASP A 10 -11.73 -12.47 10.86
C ASP A 10 -11.78 -11.37 11.92
N ASP A 11 -12.19 -10.16 11.52
CA ASP A 11 -12.35 -9.03 12.44
C ASP A 11 -13.42 -9.32 13.50
N MET A 12 -14.48 -10.06 13.14
CA MET A 12 -15.54 -10.42 14.09
C MET A 12 -15.11 -11.51 15.08
N ILE A 13 -14.18 -12.39 14.71
CA ILE A 13 -13.54 -13.33 15.65
C ILE A 13 -12.72 -12.55 16.69
N GLU A 14 -12.01 -11.51 16.25
CA GLU A 14 -11.20 -10.65 17.12
C GLU A 14 -12.08 -9.84 18.08
N ILE A 15 -13.18 -9.27 17.60
CA ILE A 15 -14.18 -8.59 18.43
C ILE A 15 -14.80 -9.55 19.46
N ALA A 16 -15.16 -10.77 19.05
CA ALA A 16 -15.67 -11.77 19.98
C ALA A 16 -14.65 -12.11 21.07
N ARG A 17 -13.37 -12.23 20.71
CA ARG A 17 -12.27 -12.48 21.67
C ARG A 17 -12.13 -11.34 22.68
N GLU A 18 -12.16 -10.09 22.24
CA GLU A 18 -12.11 -8.90 23.12
C GLU A 18 -13.31 -8.83 24.07
N LEU A 19 -14.49 -9.29 23.62
CA LEU A 19 -15.68 -9.41 24.45
C LEU A 19 -15.66 -10.64 25.38
N GLY A 20 -14.58 -11.43 25.38
CA GLY A 20 -14.47 -12.66 26.18
C GLY A 20 -15.33 -13.82 25.67
N ILE A 21 -15.81 -13.76 24.42
CA ILE A 21 -16.65 -14.77 23.80
C ILE A 21 -15.78 -15.70 22.96
N GLU A 22 -15.85 -17.01 23.23
CA GLU A 22 -15.14 -18.01 22.44
C GLU A 22 -15.71 -18.09 21.01
N ALA A 23 -15.03 -17.40 20.09
CA ALA A 23 -15.22 -17.53 18.65
C ALA A 23 -14.05 -18.30 18.04
N GLN A 24 -14.36 -19.43 17.42
CA GLN A 24 -13.42 -20.26 16.70
C GLN A 24 -13.56 -20.05 15.19
N ASN A 25 -12.47 -20.31 14.45
CA ASN A 25 -12.42 -20.07 13.01
C ASN A 25 -13.27 -21.05 12.18
N ASN A 26 -13.73 -22.15 12.78
CA ASN A 26 -14.69 -23.09 12.19
C ASN A 26 -16.13 -22.53 12.18
N PHE A 27 -16.46 -21.55 13.02
CA PHE A 27 -17.78 -20.93 13.03
C PHE A 27 -17.99 -20.05 11.79
N THR A 28 -19.23 -20.01 11.32
CA THR A 28 -19.68 -19.06 10.31
C THR A 28 -19.79 -17.67 10.91
N LYS A 29 -19.71 -16.66 10.05
CA LYS A 29 -19.88 -15.25 10.43
C LYS A 29 -21.17 -15.02 11.22
N VAL A 30 -22.26 -15.69 10.83
CA VAL A 30 -23.58 -15.56 11.48
C VAL A 30 -23.60 -16.24 12.85
N GLU A 31 -22.96 -17.40 13.00
CA GLU A 31 -22.88 -18.07 14.31
C GLU A 31 -22.10 -17.26 15.34
N ILE A 32 -21.00 -16.62 14.92
CA ILE A 32 -20.22 -15.72 15.79
C ILE A 32 -21.06 -14.51 16.18
N MET A 33 -21.75 -13.90 15.21
CA MET A 33 -22.65 -12.77 15.46
C MET A 33 -23.78 -13.12 16.44
N ASN A 34 -24.40 -14.28 16.27
CA ASN A 34 -25.45 -14.74 17.17
C ASN A 34 -24.92 -14.99 18.58
N ARG A 35 -23.72 -15.55 18.74
CA ARG A 35 -23.08 -15.71 20.06
C ARG A 35 -22.80 -14.37 20.75
N ILE A 36 -22.38 -13.36 19.99
CA ILE A 36 -22.20 -12.00 20.51
C ILE A 36 -23.55 -11.43 20.99
N ILE A 37 -24.60 -11.54 20.17
CA ILE A 37 -25.93 -10.98 20.47
C ILE A 37 -26.63 -11.74 21.61
N GLN A 38 -26.41 -13.05 21.72
CA GLN A 38 -27.01 -13.91 22.75
C GLN A 38 -26.23 -13.92 24.07
N SER A 39 -25.08 -13.25 24.13
CA SER A 39 -24.31 -13.12 25.36
C SER A 39 -25.10 -12.32 26.40
N GLU A 40 -25.11 -12.79 27.65
CA GLU A 40 -25.70 -12.05 28.77
C GLU A 40 -24.98 -10.72 29.04
N LEU A 41 -23.76 -10.58 28.53
CA LEU A 41 -22.94 -9.36 28.58
C LEU A 41 -23.06 -8.50 27.31
N TYR A 42 -24.08 -8.74 26.48
CA TYR A 42 -24.31 -7.96 25.27
C TYR A 42 -24.80 -6.55 25.62
N GLU A 43 -23.93 -5.57 25.47
CA GLU A 43 -24.27 -4.15 25.49
C GLU A 43 -23.91 -3.52 24.15
N ASP A 44 -24.89 -2.97 23.43
CA ASP A 44 -24.70 -2.48 22.06
C ASP A 44 -23.62 -1.38 21.99
N GLU A 45 -23.50 -0.53 23.03
CA GLU A 45 -22.45 0.49 23.15
C GLU A 45 -21.07 -0.13 23.38
N ILE A 46 -20.94 -1.14 24.24
CA ILE A 46 -19.66 -1.81 24.51
C ILE A 46 -19.20 -2.58 23.26
N VAL A 47 -20.09 -3.34 22.63
CA VAL A 47 -19.78 -4.10 21.41
C VAL A 47 -19.38 -3.14 20.28
N LYS A 48 -20.05 -2.00 20.15
CA LYS A 48 -19.70 -0.98 19.17
C LYS A 48 -18.36 -0.32 19.48
N ALA A 49 -18.07 -0.01 20.74
CA ALA A 49 -16.78 0.55 21.16
C ALA A 49 -15.62 -0.43 20.91
N VAL A 50 -15.79 -1.71 21.24
CA VAL A 50 -14.81 -2.77 20.96
C VAL A 50 -14.61 -2.94 19.45
N MET A 51 -15.71 -2.95 18.67
CA MET A 51 -15.63 -3.01 17.21
C MET A 51 -14.85 -1.83 16.63
N GLU A 52 -15.13 -0.61 17.10
CA GLU A 52 -14.44 0.59 16.64
C GLU A 52 -12.96 0.56 17.02
N GLY A 53 -12.63 0.15 18.25
CA GLY A 53 -11.25 -0.03 18.72
C GLY A 53 -10.46 -1.05 17.89
N VAL A 54 -11.01 -2.24 17.65
CA VAL A 54 -10.35 -3.29 16.84
C VAL A 54 -10.12 -2.82 15.40
N LEU A 55 -11.11 -2.16 14.79
CA LEU A 55 -10.99 -1.66 13.42
C LEU A 55 -9.98 -0.51 13.32
N GLU A 56 -9.94 0.39 14.29
CA GLU A 56 -8.99 1.50 14.32
C GLU A 56 -7.56 1.01 14.58
N GLU A 57 -7.36 0.12 15.56
CA GLU A 57 -6.06 -0.49 15.82
C GLU A 57 -5.51 -1.20 14.56
N LYS A 58 -6.38 -1.89 13.82
CA LYS A 58 -5.99 -2.56 12.57
C LYS A 58 -5.59 -1.55 11.49
N ARG A 59 -6.31 -0.42 11.38
CA ARG A 59 -5.94 0.68 10.47
C ARG A 59 -4.63 1.33 10.86
N GLU A 60 -4.42 1.60 12.14
CA GLU A 60 -3.18 2.17 12.66
C GLU A 60 -2.00 1.22 12.44
N LYS A 61 -2.15 -0.08 12.71
CA LYS A 61 -1.12 -1.08 12.43
C LYS A 61 -0.76 -1.12 10.95
N MET A 62 -1.76 -1.12 10.06
CA MET A 62 -1.52 -1.05 8.61
C MET A 62 -0.81 0.24 8.21
N ALA A 63 -1.24 1.39 8.74
CA ALA A 63 -0.62 2.67 8.45
C ALA A 63 0.82 2.76 9.00
N PHE A 64 1.06 2.21 10.18
CA PHE A 64 2.38 2.15 10.80
C PHE A 64 3.33 1.27 9.99
N GLU A 65 2.87 0.08 9.60
CA GLU A 65 3.64 -0.85 8.78
C GLU A 65 3.97 -0.23 7.41
N LYS A 66 2.98 0.41 6.76
CA LYS A 66 3.21 1.18 5.52
C LYS A 66 4.25 2.29 5.73
N ARG A 67 4.13 3.09 6.79
CA ARG A 67 5.10 4.16 7.11
C ARG A 67 6.50 3.61 7.37
N ARG A 68 6.60 2.47 8.02
CA ARG A 68 7.86 1.80 8.29
C ARG A 68 8.49 1.30 6.99
N GLN A 69 7.73 0.64 6.13
CA GLN A 69 8.23 0.17 4.84
C GLN A 69 8.65 1.32 3.93
N ILE A 70 7.89 2.43 3.91
CA ILE A 70 8.28 3.65 3.20
C ILE A 70 9.58 4.23 3.77
N ARG A 71 9.74 4.26 5.10
CA ARG A 71 10.97 4.76 5.75
C ARG A 71 12.17 3.85 5.47
N GLU A 72 11.98 2.54 5.51
CA GLU A 72 13.02 1.56 5.16
C GLU A 72 13.44 1.73 3.70
N PHE A 73 12.48 1.93 2.80
CA PHE A 73 12.73 2.28 1.40
C PHE A 73 13.55 3.58 1.23
N GLU A 74 13.19 4.65 1.95
CA GLU A 74 13.94 5.91 1.94
C GLU A 74 15.37 5.76 2.48
N LEU A 75 15.58 4.95 3.51
CA LEU A 75 16.89 4.62 4.09
C LEU A 75 17.76 3.82 3.13
N GLU A 76 17.18 2.82 2.47
CA GLU A 76 17.86 2.02 1.45
C GLU A 76 18.29 2.88 0.25
N ARG A 77 17.43 3.81 -0.18
CA ARG A 77 17.78 4.83 -1.18
C ARG A 77 18.98 5.68 -0.77
N MET A 78 19.01 6.18 0.47
CA MET A 78 20.16 6.98 0.95
C MET A 78 21.46 6.15 1.00
N ARG A 79 21.38 4.86 1.33
CA ARG A 79 22.56 3.96 1.29
C ARG A 79 23.09 3.79 -0.13
N LEU A 80 22.22 3.53 -1.10
CA LEU A 80 22.62 3.36 -2.50
C LEU A 80 23.17 4.64 -3.14
N ALA A 81 22.56 5.80 -2.83
CA ALA A 81 23.07 7.09 -3.28
C ALA A 81 24.49 7.37 -2.74
N ASN A 82 24.72 7.09 -1.45
CA ASN A 82 26.02 7.32 -0.79
C ASN A 82 27.11 6.36 -1.30
N ILE A 83 26.77 5.12 -1.66
CA ILE A 83 27.70 4.18 -2.30
C ILE A 83 28.12 4.69 -3.68
N THR A 84 27.18 5.23 -4.47
CA THR A 84 27.45 5.73 -5.82
C THR A 84 28.39 6.94 -5.81
N ASP A 85 28.19 7.87 -4.86
CA ASP A 85 29.11 9.02 -4.68
C ASP A 85 30.51 8.58 -4.18
N ARG A 86 30.62 7.47 -3.43
CA ARG A 86 31.92 6.92 -2.99
C ARG A 86 32.70 6.21 -4.09
N THR A 87 32.03 5.61 -5.07
CA THR A 87 32.69 5.04 -6.26
C THR A 87 33.11 6.09 -7.28
N SER A 88 32.52 7.30 -7.26
CA SER A 88 32.90 8.39 -8.18
C SER A 88 34.09 9.24 -7.71
N VAL A 89 34.63 9.04 -6.50
CA VAL A 89 35.79 9.83 -6.00
C VAL A 89 37.14 9.38 -6.62
N SER A 90 37.12 8.62 -7.72
CA SER A 90 38.32 8.32 -8.54
C SER A 90 38.26 8.90 -9.96
N SER A 91 37.44 9.91 -10.22
CA SER A 91 37.57 10.69 -11.46
C SER A 91 37.61 12.17 -11.14
N GLU A 92 38.82 12.69 -11.30
CA GLU A 92 39.19 14.09 -11.27
C GLU A 92 38.31 14.94 -12.21
N ASN A 93 38.09 16.19 -11.80
CA ASN A 93 37.73 17.34 -12.63
C ASN A 93 36.43 17.26 -13.44
N LEU A 94 35.43 18.06 -13.04
CA LEU A 94 34.87 19.11 -13.91
C LEU A 94 33.95 20.03 -13.10
N GLU A 95 34.37 21.29 -13.03
CA GLU A 95 33.59 22.42 -12.56
C GLU A 95 32.34 22.63 -13.42
N GLY A 96 31.27 23.12 -12.78
CA GLY A 96 30.39 24.09 -13.43
C GLY A 96 29.45 23.60 -14.51
N GLN A 97 28.65 22.55 -14.27
CA GLN A 97 27.31 22.46 -14.86
C GLN A 97 26.34 21.95 -13.81
N GLY A 98 25.28 22.72 -13.57
CA GLY A 98 24.19 22.33 -12.69
C GLY A 98 23.73 20.93 -13.08
N VAL A 99 24.04 19.97 -12.20
CA VAL A 99 23.65 18.58 -12.35
C VAL A 99 22.14 18.55 -12.20
N ASN A 100 21.43 18.82 -13.29
CA ASN A 100 20.12 18.23 -13.52
C ASN A 100 20.35 16.73 -13.65
N ARG A 101 20.70 16.06 -12.54
CA ARG A 101 20.45 14.63 -12.37
C ARG A 101 18.92 14.55 -12.44
N ARG A 102 18.36 14.44 -13.64
CA ARG A 102 16.96 14.09 -13.84
C ARG A 102 16.84 12.68 -13.29
N VAL A 103 16.54 12.58 -12.01
CA VAL A 103 16.36 11.30 -11.36
C VAL A 103 15.08 10.72 -11.96
N ASN A 104 15.18 9.63 -12.72
CA ASN A 104 13.99 9.05 -13.34
C ASN A 104 13.26 8.23 -12.28
N LEU A 105 11.92 8.26 -12.29
CA LEU A 105 11.09 7.48 -11.38
C LEU A 105 11.43 5.99 -11.38
N LYS A 106 11.82 5.45 -12.54
CA LYS A 106 12.28 4.05 -12.68
C LYS A 106 13.51 3.69 -11.84
N ASP A 107 14.31 4.68 -11.46
CA ASP A 107 15.52 4.52 -10.65
C ASP A 107 15.21 4.71 -9.15
N LEU A 108 14.04 5.29 -8.84
CA LEU A 108 13.61 5.68 -7.50
C LEU A 108 12.49 4.81 -6.94
N VAL A 109 11.83 4.01 -7.76
CA VAL A 109 10.72 3.15 -7.36
C VAL A 109 11.15 1.71 -7.64
N PRO A 110 10.97 0.77 -6.70
CA PRO A 110 11.33 -0.61 -6.95
C PRO A 110 10.39 -1.20 -8.00
N LYS A 111 10.86 -2.18 -8.78
CA LYS A 111 9.99 -2.85 -9.76
C LYS A 111 8.82 -3.51 -9.05
N PHE A 112 7.64 -3.40 -9.64
CA PHE A 112 6.45 -4.03 -9.11
C PHE A 112 6.56 -5.56 -9.24
N ASP A 113 6.32 -6.26 -8.14
CA ASP A 113 6.21 -7.71 -8.11
C ASP A 113 4.80 -8.10 -7.68
N PRO A 114 3.92 -8.54 -8.60
CA PRO A 114 2.54 -8.87 -8.28
C PRO A 114 2.40 -10.07 -7.34
N LYS A 115 3.46 -10.87 -7.12
CA LYS A 115 3.44 -12.04 -6.23
C LYS A 115 3.78 -11.69 -4.78
N ASN A 116 4.62 -10.68 -4.57
CA ASN A 116 5.18 -10.36 -3.26
C ASN A 116 4.87 -8.93 -2.78
N ALA A 117 4.55 -8.00 -3.69
CA ALA A 117 4.31 -6.60 -3.36
C ALA A 117 2.81 -6.27 -3.36
N ASP A 118 2.35 -5.56 -2.32
CA ASP A 118 1.01 -4.99 -2.30
C ASP A 118 0.89 -3.92 -3.39
N LYS A 119 -0.06 -4.13 -4.32
CA LYS A 119 -0.37 -3.23 -5.43
C LYS A 119 -0.57 -1.78 -4.96
N ASN A 120 -1.34 -1.56 -3.90
CA ASN A 120 -1.65 -0.22 -3.41
C ASN A 120 -0.40 0.45 -2.83
N LEU A 121 0.43 -0.30 -2.11
CA LEU A 121 1.69 0.21 -1.57
C LEU A 121 2.66 0.63 -2.68
N PHE A 122 2.79 -0.17 -3.74
CA PHE A 122 3.62 0.18 -4.89
C PHE A 122 3.15 1.49 -5.55
N PHE A 123 1.84 1.63 -5.77
CA PHE A 123 1.29 2.87 -6.32
C PHE A 123 1.46 4.06 -5.37
N GLU A 124 1.29 3.89 -4.06
CA GLU A 124 1.55 4.95 -3.07
C GLU A 124 3.01 5.44 -3.10
N ILE A 125 3.98 4.51 -3.22
CA ILE A 125 5.41 4.86 -3.37
C ILE A 125 5.64 5.61 -4.68
N PHE A 126 5.07 5.11 -5.79
CA PHE A 126 5.18 5.74 -7.10
C PHE A 126 4.59 7.16 -7.12
N GLU A 127 3.36 7.36 -6.62
CA GLU A 127 2.69 8.66 -6.59
C GLU A 127 3.46 9.66 -5.74
N ARG A 128 3.96 9.22 -4.57
CA ARG A 128 4.76 10.08 -3.70
C ARG A 128 6.04 10.52 -4.41
N GLN A 129 6.73 9.60 -5.08
CA GLN A 129 7.96 9.91 -5.79
C GLN A 129 7.69 10.82 -7.00
N ALA A 130 6.58 10.60 -7.72
CA ALA A 130 6.21 11.43 -8.86
C ALA A 130 5.87 12.86 -8.41
N LYS A 131 5.25 13.01 -7.24
CA LYS A 131 4.99 14.31 -6.60
C LYS A 131 6.28 14.98 -6.10
N GLU A 132 7.18 14.23 -5.47
CA GLU A 132 8.48 14.74 -5.00
C GLU A 132 9.34 15.24 -6.17
N GLU A 133 9.36 14.52 -7.29
CA GLU A 133 10.06 14.90 -8.54
C GLU A 133 9.26 15.86 -9.44
N LYS A 134 8.08 16.32 -8.99
CA LYS A 134 7.18 17.22 -9.73
C LYS A 134 6.88 16.77 -11.17
N VAL A 135 6.70 15.46 -11.35
CA VAL A 135 6.37 14.86 -12.65
C VAL A 135 4.91 15.15 -12.99
N ALA A 136 4.66 15.68 -14.18
CA ALA A 136 3.31 15.90 -14.68
C ALA A 136 2.52 14.59 -14.77
N GLU A 137 1.26 14.59 -14.35
CA GLU A 137 0.38 13.41 -14.31
C GLU A 137 0.27 12.71 -15.67
N GLU A 138 0.30 13.48 -16.77
CA GLU A 138 0.35 12.98 -18.16
C GLU A 138 1.53 12.05 -18.43
N ARG A 139 2.63 12.21 -17.67
CA ARG A 139 3.83 11.38 -17.80
C ARG A 139 3.86 10.23 -16.81
N TRP A 140 2.91 10.14 -15.88
CA TRP A 140 2.94 9.11 -14.85
C TRP A 140 2.85 7.72 -15.45
N VAL A 141 1.96 7.49 -16.42
CA VAL A 141 1.88 6.18 -17.10
C VAL A 141 3.19 5.84 -17.81
N SER A 142 3.79 6.78 -18.55
CA SER A 142 5.08 6.53 -19.23
C SER A 142 6.22 6.19 -18.26
N GLN A 143 6.18 6.74 -17.05
CA GLN A 143 7.15 6.46 -15.99
C GLN A 143 6.83 5.18 -15.22
N LEU A 144 5.56 4.76 -15.22
CA LEU A 144 5.06 3.56 -14.57
C LEU A 144 5.34 2.29 -15.40
N ILE A 145 5.16 2.33 -16.72
CA ILE A 145 5.40 1.18 -17.63
C ILE A 145 6.73 0.44 -17.37
N PRO A 146 7.90 1.11 -17.26
CA PRO A 146 9.17 0.41 -17.03
C PRO A 146 9.30 -0.22 -15.64
N LEU A 147 8.43 0.13 -14.70
CA LEU A 147 8.38 -0.42 -13.34
C LEU A 147 7.47 -1.65 -13.24
N LEU A 148 6.61 -1.90 -14.23
CA LEU A 148 5.66 -3.01 -14.22
C LEU A 148 6.25 -4.27 -14.89
N PRO A 149 5.88 -5.48 -14.44
CA PRO A 149 6.16 -6.72 -15.15
C PRO A 149 5.53 -6.74 -16.54
N MET A 150 6.13 -7.50 -17.46
CA MET A 150 5.65 -7.63 -18.85
C MET A 150 4.19 -8.06 -18.93
N GLU A 151 3.76 -9.01 -18.10
CA GLU A 151 2.38 -9.52 -18.06
C GLU A 151 1.36 -8.39 -17.83
N ILE A 152 1.73 -7.41 -17.02
CA ILE A 152 0.91 -6.26 -16.69
C ILE A 152 0.97 -5.22 -17.82
N VAL A 153 2.15 -4.97 -18.37
CA VAL A 153 2.32 -4.05 -19.50
C VAL A 153 1.45 -4.50 -20.69
N GLU A 154 1.35 -5.81 -20.93
CA GLU A 154 0.45 -6.36 -21.95
C GLU A 154 -1.04 -6.08 -21.69
N LEU A 155 -1.47 -6.03 -20.42
CA LEU A 155 -2.84 -5.64 -20.07
C LEU A 155 -3.07 -4.15 -20.33
N VAL A 156 -2.10 -3.31 -19.99
CA VAL A 156 -2.15 -1.86 -20.24
C VAL A 156 -2.20 -1.54 -21.74
N VAL A 157 -1.41 -2.24 -22.56
CA VAL A 157 -1.37 -2.03 -24.02
C VAL A 157 -2.66 -2.48 -24.72
N LYS A 158 -3.42 -3.41 -24.12
CA LYS A 158 -4.72 -3.85 -24.63
C LYS A 158 -5.84 -2.85 -24.37
N GLU A 159 -5.64 -1.90 -23.45
CA GLU A 159 -6.58 -0.80 -23.24
C GLU A 159 -6.49 0.22 -24.38
N PRO A 160 -7.61 0.87 -24.75
CA PRO A 160 -7.60 1.93 -25.75
C PRO A 160 -6.70 3.08 -25.29
N PRO A 161 -6.05 3.83 -26.20
CA PRO A 161 -5.04 4.84 -25.85
C PRO A 161 -5.58 5.92 -24.89
N GLU A 162 -6.87 6.27 -24.99
CA GLU A 162 -7.55 7.20 -24.08
C GLU A 162 -7.60 6.72 -22.62
N LYS A 163 -7.56 5.39 -22.41
CA LYS A 163 -7.57 4.74 -21.10
C LYS A 163 -6.18 4.23 -20.71
N GLY A 164 -5.34 3.90 -21.69
CA GLY A 164 -3.95 3.47 -21.54
C GLY A 164 -3.09 4.54 -20.87
N ASP A 165 -3.27 5.80 -21.25
CA ASP A 165 -2.55 6.94 -20.67
C ASP A 165 -3.23 7.51 -19.40
N ASN A 166 -4.35 6.94 -18.97
CA ASN A 166 -5.07 7.38 -17.78
C ASN A 166 -4.57 6.63 -16.54
N TYR A 167 -3.71 7.29 -15.75
CA TYR A 167 -3.14 6.69 -14.54
C TYR A 167 -4.19 6.12 -13.55
N PRO A 168 -5.25 6.86 -13.17
CA PRO A 168 -6.33 6.31 -12.34
C PRO A 168 -6.98 5.04 -12.90
N HIS A 169 -7.13 4.95 -14.23
CA HIS A 169 -7.67 3.75 -14.88
C HIS A 169 -6.71 2.56 -14.77
N ILE A 170 -5.42 2.77 -15.06
CA ILE A 170 -4.39 1.73 -14.93
C ILE A 170 -4.24 1.27 -13.49
N LYS A 171 -4.30 2.20 -12.53
CA LYS A 171 -4.30 1.88 -11.11
C LYS A 171 -5.51 1.03 -10.70
N ASN A 172 -6.68 1.23 -11.29
CA ASN A 172 -7.86 0.39 -11.00
C ASN A 172 -7.84 -0.96 -11.70
N LEU A 173 -7.25 -1.03 -12.90
CA LEU A 173 -7.14 -2.26 -13.69
C LEU A 173 -6.27 -3.34 -13.03
N LEU A 174 -5.26 -2.92 -12.27
CA LEU A 174 -4.24 -3.82 -11.71
C LEU A 174 -4.61 -4.57 -10.43
#